data_AF-A0A7G4RGK0-F1
#
_entry.id   AF-A0A7G4RGK0-F1
#
_cell.length_a   1.000
_cell.length_b   1.000
_cell.length_c   1.000
_cell.angle_alpha   90.00
_cell.angle_beta   90.00
_cell.angle_gamma   90.00
#
_symmetry.space_group_name_H-M   'P 1'
#
loop_
_entity.id
_entity.type
_entity.pdbx_description
1 polymer ?
#
loop_
_entity_poly.entity_id
_entity_poly.type
_entity_poly.pdbx_seq_one_letter_code
_entity_poly.pdbx_strand_id
1 'polypeptide(L)'
;MLGCNKSSHQTLNQFCLNHRLHLCLNPHAGRPQILISLGWAGVKIYSMSIILYIRYNNFETMNELPVGQEWFIERAQSLGYKGNPNGMCFGLCQMATQAVLLGEYNLFKERLKQMAAILTENFPQEMEKVKEERRALFQNAKNQVKDELEERNTGSDFNPIDEHAINNLANEKFTKLMHALPLEDRARLTIDMFLDGVELYMQPHAHSILFQGQMKHQISDAAASLLLPPEIEEGVPSVPVFSGSYDTWDLYTYLGLLQQKLKDCKNPVSLRLVSENHAICLIYDPEKDEEYCWLLFNPNKMNNMDQPGGEETGDDIERGFCGELEIKSTIEFATWISFASYEDKEKFHAKTLSREDSENWMRMHNPKDLNSNWLKIALYNGDVDAVKKFLDIGFDIAEIHNYGLDYLETAIAYGHSDIVKLFLEKMAKTDLNPGSLTKAIGCGNLEIVKILLEAGVDPEQTDKSIGKSPLEFAKEINSAQSQNAVFQDIYETLQTKAGYVLQKSDTFKKQLVSIKEAEVMKESPSMGGKQN
;
A
#
# COMPACT_ATOMS: atom_id res chain seq x y z
N MET A 1 12.81 -38.54 -13.56
CA MET A 1 13.26 -37.47 -12.64
C MET A 1 14.68 -37.07 -12.99
N LEU A 2 14.86 -35.85 -13.52
CA LEU A 2 16.04 -34.97 -13.46
C LEU A 2 15.75 -33.81 -14.44
N GLY A 3 15.50 -32.60 -13.92
CA GLY A 3 15.51 -31.35 -14.71
C GLY A 3 14.19 -30.64 -15.05
N CYS A 4 13.05 -30.93 -14.40
CA CYS A 4 11.83 -30.11 -14.54
C CYS A 4 11.25 -29.78 -13.16
N ASN A 5 10.80 -28.54 -12.99
CA ASN A 5 10.19 -28.02 -11.77
C ASN A 5 8.97 -28.87 -11.37
N LYS A 6 8.68 -28.96 -10.06
CA LYS A 6 7.55 -29.76 -9.53
C LYS A 6 6.20 -29.38 -10.15
N SER A 7 5.99 -28.10 -10.46
CA SER A 7 4.78 -27.58 -11.13
C SER A 7 4.60 -28.18 -12.53
N SER A 8 5.67 -28.24 -13.32
CA SER A 8 5.66 -28.79 -14.68
C SER A 8 5.29 -30.28 -14.70
N HIS A 9 5.64 -31.03 -13.64
CA HIS A 9 5.30 -32.44 -13.49
C HIS A 9 3.80 -32.66 -13.19
N GLN A 10 3.20 -31.80 -12.36
CA GLN A 10 1.78 -31.89 -12.02
C GLN A 10 0.89 -31.55 -13.22
N THR A 11 1.22 -30.50 -13.97
CA THR A 11 0.50 -30.10 -15.18
C THR A 11 0.54 -31.19 -16.26
N LEU A 12 1.70 -31.82 -16.45
CA LEU A 12 1.88 -32.87 -17.45
C LEU A 12 1.11 -34.16 -17.09
N ASN A 13 1.11 -34.53 -15.81
CA ASN A 13 0.34 -35.68 -15.33
C ASN A 13 -1.17 -35.47 -15.48
N GLN A 14 -1.67 -34.27 -15.16
CA GLN A 14 -3.10 -33.93 -15.30
C GLN A 14 -3.53 -33.97 -16.78
N PHE A 15 -2.71 -33.43 -17.68
CA PHE A 15 -2.94 -33.50 -19.12
C PHE A 15 -2.99 -34.94 -19.65
N CYS A 16 -2.06 -35.80 -19.24
CA CYS A 16 -2.03 -37.19 -19.65
C CYS A 16 -3.24 -37.99 -19.12
N LEU A 17 -3.69 -37.71 -17.90
CA LEU A 17 -4.91 -38.30 -17.32
C LEU A 17 -6.16 -37.92 -18.11
N ASN A 18 -6.32 -36.63 -18.43
CA ASN A 18 -7.49 -36.12 -19.16
C ASN A 18 -7.59 -36.67 -20.59
N HIS A 19 -6.45 -37.02 -21.22
CA HIS A 19 -6.42 -37.50 -22.61
C HIS A 19 -6.08 -39.00 -22.77
N ARG A 20 -6.07 -39.78 -21.67
CA ARG A 20 -5.73 -41.22 -21.65
C ARG A 20 -4.38 -41.55 -22.31
N LEU A 21 -3.37 -40.72 -22.05
CA LEU A 21 -2.03 -40.88 -22.62
C LEU A 21 -1.12 -41.60 -21.61
N HIS A 22 -0.32 -42.56 -22.06
CA HIS A 22 0.68 -43.23 -21.24
C HIS A 22 2.05 -42.59 -21.42
N LEU A 23 2.70 -42.21 -20.32
CA LEU A 23 4.08 -41.73 -20.25
C LEU A 23 5.04 -42.91 -20.10
N CYS A 24 5.88 -43.16 -21.11
CA CYS A 24 7.00 -44.09 -21.00
C CYS A 24 8.33 -43.35 -21.11
N LEU A 25 9.23 -43.60 -20.15
CA LEU A 25 10.63 -43.15 -20.19
C LEU A 25 11.47 -44.17 -20.97
N ASN A 26 12.20 -43.72 -21.98
CA ASN A 26 13.15 -44.58 -22.71
C ASN A 26 14.51 -44.60 -22.00
N PRO A 27 14.96 -45.73 -21.44
CA PRO A 27 16.20 -45.81 -20.67
C PRO A 27 17.49 -45.83 -21.52
N HIS A 28 17.39 -45.88 -22.86
CA HIS A 28 18.56 -46.00 -23.75
C HIS A 28 18.96 -44.72 -24.50
N ALA A 29 18.22 -43.62 -24.33
CA ALA A 29 18.61 -42.32 -24.88
C ALA A 29 19.21 -41.46 -23.76
N GLY A 30 20.41 -40.91 -23.95
CA GLY A 30 21.09 -40.02 -22.98
C GLY A 30 20.39 -38.69 -22.69
N ARG A 31 19.08 -38.57 -22.97
CA ARG A 31 18.18 -37.47 -22.60
C ARG A 31 16.77 -38.02 -22.32
N PRO A 32 16.04 -37.54 -21.30
CA PRO A 32 14.68 -37.98 -21.02
C PRO A 32 13.76 -37.66 -22.23
N GLN A 33 13.09 -38.69 -22.74
CA GLN A 33 12.05 -38.57 -23.77
C GLN A 33 10.73 -39.11 -23.23
N ILE A 34 9.63 -38.42 -23.54
CA ILE A 34 8.27 -38.83 -23.21
C ILE A 34 7.66 -39.45 -24.46
N LEU A 35 7.37 -40.75 -24.41
CA LEU A 35 6.64 -41.45 -25.45
C LEU A 35 5.15 -41.43 -25.13
N ILE A 36 4.32 -41.02 -26.09
CA ILE A 36 2.86 -41.06 -26.00
C ILE A 36 2.34 -42.10 -27.01
N SER A 37 1.69 -43.14 -26.50
CA SER A 37 1.01 -44.15 -27.32
C SER A 37 -0.42 -43.69 -27.61
N LEU A 38 -0.69 -43.21 -28.83
CA LEU A 38 -2.05 -43.10 -29.36
C LEU A 38 -2.45 -44.48 -29.92
N GLY A 39 -3.55 -45.04 -29.43
CA GLY A 39 -3.96 -46.42 -29.73
C GLY A 39 -4.00 -46.75 -31.22
N TRP A 40 -3.61 -47.99 -31.53
CA TRP A 40 -3.78 -48.72 -32.79
C TRP A 40 -3.43 -48.00 -34.10
N ALA A 41 -2.47 -47.06 -34.12
CA ALA A 41 -1.76 -46.68 -35.34
C ALA A 41 -0.47 -45.91 -35.04
N GLY A 42 0.64 -46.64 -34.81
CA GLY A 42 2.01 -46.12 -34.93
C GLY A 42 2.48 -45.10 -33.87
N VAL A 43 3.53 -45.45 -33.13
CA VAL A 43 4.22 -44.54 -32.22
C VAL A 43 5.04 -43.52 -33.03
N LYS A 44 4.71 -42.23 -32.94
CA LYS A 44 5.55 -41.13 -33.45
C LYS A 44 6.20 -40.38 -32.28
N ILE A 45 7.51 -40.17 -32.36
CA ILE A 45 8.33 -39.48 -31.35
C ILE A 45 8.29 -37.98 -31.66
N TYR A 46 7.77 -37.16 -30.74
CA TYR A 46 7.77 -35.70 -30.85
C TYR A 46 8.46 -35.09 -29.61
N SER A 47 9.73 -34.72 -29.72
CA SER A 47 10.51 -34.17 -28.59
C SER A 47 10.46 -32.65 -28.46
N MET A 48 10.10 -31.90 -29.51
CA MET A 48 10.05 -30.43 -29.49
C MET A 48 8.66 -29.85 -29.80
N SER A 49 7.82 -30.62 -30.49
CA SER A 49 6.49 -30.19 -30.91
C SER A 49 5.47 -30.17 -29.77
N ILE A 50 5.66 -30.92 -28.68
CA ILE A 50 4.73 -30.94 -27.54
C ILE A 50 4.87 -29.68 -26.67
N ILE A 51 6.08 -29.16 -26.46
CA ILE A 51 6.26 -27.88 -25.76
C ILE A 51 5.67 -26.76 -26.60
N LEU A 52 5.88 -26.79 -27.92
CA LEU A 52 5.25 -25.84 -28.84
C LEU A 52 3.73 -26.01 -28.91
N TYR A 53 3.19 -27.22 -28.87
CA TYR A 53 1.75 -27.48 -28.92
C TYR A 53 1.04 -27.17 -27.60
N ILE A 54 1.66 -27.42 -26.44
CA ILE A 54 1.18 -26.94 -25.14
C ILE A 54 1.28 -25.40 -25.09
N ARG A 55 2.35 -24.80 -25.62
CA ARG A 55 2.45 -23.34 -25.77
C ARG A 55 1.44 -22.77 -26.76
N TYR A 56 1.11 -23.49 -27.82
CA TYR A 56 0.17 -23.06 -28.88
C TYR A 56 -1.29 -23.29 -28.48
N ASN A 57 -1.60 -24.31 -27.68
CA ASN A 57 -2.94 -24.47 -27.09
C ASN A 57 -3.13 -23.60 -25.84
N ASN A 58 -2.05 -23.17 -25.19
CA ASN A 58 -2.12 -22.03 -24.26
C ASN A 58 -2.35 -20.68 -24.97
N PHE A 59 -2.20 -20.62 -26.31
CA PHE A 59 -2.53 -19.42 -27.07
C PHE A 59 -4.05 -19.22 -27.20
N GLU A 60 -4.85 -20.29 -27.15
CA GLU A 60 -6.33 -20.20 -27.10
C GLU A 60 -6.87 -19.94 -25.68
N THR A 61 -6.04 -20.06 -24.63
CA THR A 61 -6.40 -19.72 -23.23
C THR A 61 -5.83 -18.38 -22.75
N MET A 62 -5.23 -17.56 -23.63
CA MET A 62 -4.62 -16.26 -23.29
C MET A 62 -5.61 -15.12 -22.97
N ASN A 63 -6.91 -15.40 -22.90
CA ASN A 63 -7.88 -14.39 -22.45
C ASN A 63 -8.00 -14.29 -20.93
N GLU A 64 -7.48 -15.27 -20.19
CA GLU A 64 -7.52 -15.27 -18.72
C GLU A 64 -6.15 -14.95 -18.14
N LEU A 65 -6.14 -14.07 -17.13
CA LEU A 65 -4.91 -13.70 -16.43
C LEU A 65 -4.30 -14.90 -15.69
N PRO A 66 -2.97 -14.98 -15.56
CA PRO A 66 -2.38 -16.03 -14.75
C PRO A 66 -2.79 -15.88 -13.27
N VAL A 67 -3.05 -17.01 -12.62
CA VAL A 67 -3.31 -17.06 -11.17
C VAL A 67 -2.03 -16.68 -10.41
N GLY A 68 -2.19 -16.00 -9.28
CA GLY A 68 -1.07 -15.50 -8.48
C GLY A 68 -0.50 -14.17 -8.98
N GLN A 69 0.48 -13.66 -8.25
CA GLN A 69 1.12 -12.36 -8.50
C GLN A 69 2.50 -12.50 -9.15
N GLU A 70 3.03 -13.71 -9.23
CA GLU A 70 4.40 -14.02 -9.63
C GLU A 70 4.68 -13.54 -11.06
N TRP A 71 3.74 -13.73 -11.98
CA TRP A 71 3.89 -13.28 -13.36
C TRP A 71 4.08 -11.76 -13.43
N PHE A 72 3.33 -11.00 -12.64
CA PHE A 72 3.41 -9.53 -12.60
C PHE A 72 4.75 -9.08 -11.99
N ILE A 73 5.16 -9.73 -10.89
CA ILE A 73 6.44 -9.48 -10.23
C ILE A 73 7.61 -9.76 -11.18
N GLU A 74 7.58 -10.88 -11.91
CA GLU A 74 8.62 -11.22 -12.88
C GLU A 74 8.72 -10.18 -14.01
N ARG A 75 7.57 -9.68 -14.50
CA ARG A 75 7.54 -8.60 -15.51
C ARG A 75 8.20 -7.33 -14.96
N ALA A 76 7.82 -6.90 -13.77
CA ALA A 76 8.43 -5.73 -13.13
C ALA A 76 9.94 -5.94 -12.90
N GLN A 77 10.35 -7.08 -12.35
CA GLN A 77 11.77 -7.38 -12.12
C GLN A 77 12.59 -7.39 -13.43
N SER A 78 12.01 -7.83 -14.54
CA SER A 78 12.67 -7.80 -15.86
C SER A 78 13.01 -6.38 -16.35
N LEU A 79 12.28 -5.37 -15.86
CA LEU A 79 12.55 -3.95 -16.12
C LEU A 79 13.48 -3.31 -15.08
N GLY A 80 13.94 -4.06 -14.08
CA GLY A 80 14.86 -3.60 -13.04
C GLY A 80 14.19 -3.08 -11.77
N TYR A 81 12.86 -3.16 -11.64
CA TYR A 81 12.20 -2.85 -10.37
C TYR A 81 12.59 -3.87 -9.30
N LYS A 82 12.78 -3.37 -8.07
CA LYS A 82 13.03 -4.19 -6.88
C LYS A 82 11.79 -4.12 -6.01
N GLY A 83 11.06 -5.22 -5.92
CA GLY A 83 9.83 -5.32 -5.13
C GLY A 83 9.92 -6.43 -4.09
N ASN A 84 9.29 -6.22 -2.93
CA ASN A 84 9.04 -7.26 -1.95
C ASN A 84 7.75 -8.00 -2.33
N PRO A 85 7.80 -9.31 -2.68
CA PRO A 85 6.62 -10.08 -3.04
C PRO A 85 5.50 -10.03 -1.97
N ASN A 86 5.86 -9.90 -0.69
CA ASN A 86 4.92 -9.92 0.43
C ASN A 86 4.04 -8.66 0.54
N GLY A 87 4.31 -7.61 -0.25
CA GLY A 87 3.55 -6.35 -0.26
C GLY A 87 2.81 -6.06 -1.57
N MET A 88 2.94 -6.94 -2.57
CA MET A 88 2.46 -6.66 -3.93
C MET A 88 0.92 -6.57 -4.03
N CYS A 89 0.18 -7.31 -3.19
CA CYS A 89 -1.28 -7.20 -3.10
C CYS A 89 -1.75 -5.80 -2.70
N PHE A 90 -1.10 -5.18 -1.71
CA PHE A 90 -1.41 -3.82 -1.27
C PHE A 90 -1.24 -2.82 -2.41
N GLY A 91 -0.16 -2.99 -3.18
CA GLY A 91 0.15 -2.20 -4.35
C GLY A 91 -0.88 -2.33 -5.47
N LEU A 92 -1.19 -3.55 -5.87
CA LEU A 92 -2.19 -3.81 -6.90
C LEU A 92 -3.58 -3.31 -6.48
N CYS A 93 -3.97 -3.48 -5.21
CA CYS A 93 -5.22 -2.93 -4.70
C CYS A 93 -5.24 -1.40 -4.73
N GLN A 94 -4.11 -0.74 -4.45
CA GLN A 94 -3.97 0.71 -4.57
C GLN A 94 -4.15 1.17 -6.02
N MET A 95 -3.51 0.48 -6.97
CA MET A 95 -3.66 0.78 -8.39
C MET A 95 -5.10 0.58 -8.86
N ALA A 96 -5.76 -0.49 -8.40
CA ALA A 96 -7.18 -0.74 -8.68
C ALA A 96 -8.08 0.35 -8.08
N THR A 97 -7.84 0.74 -6.81
CA THR A 97 -8.55 1.86 -6.17
C THR A 97 -8.46 3.11 -7.03
N GLN A 98 -7.26 3.51 -7.41
CA GLN A 98 -7.06 4.73 -8.20
C GLN A 98 -7.71 4.63 -9.59
N ALA A 99 -7.64 3.48 -10.25
CA ALA A 99 -8.31 3.26 -11.52
C ALA A 99 -9.83 3.40 -11.41
N VAL A 100 -10.44 2.95 -10.31
CA VAL A 100 -11.86 3.15 -10.03
C VAL A 100 -12.19 4.63 -9.86
N LEU A 101 -11.40 5.35 -9.06
CA LEU A 101 -11.61 6.77 -8.78
C LEU A 101 -11.50 7.64 -10.06
N LEU A 102 -10.69 7.21 -11.03
CA LEU A 102 -10.53 7.89 -12.32
C LEU A 102 -11.56 7.43 -13.39
N GLY A 103 -12.39 6.44 -13.10
CA GLY A 103 -13.28 5.83 -14.11
C GLY A 103 -12.53 5.00 -15.17
N GLU A 104 -11.30 4.58 -14.87
CA GLU A 104 -10.38 3.88 -15.76
C GLU A 104 -10.21 2.40 -15.40
N TYR A 105 -11.11 1.81 -14.62
CA TYR A 105 -10.99 0.41 -14.19
C TYR A 105 -10.92 -0.58 -15.37
N ASN A 106 -11.62 -0.33 -16.48
CA ASN A 106 -11.51 -1.16 -17.68
C ASN A 106 -10.12 -1.05 -18.34
N LEU A 107 -9.52 0.15 -18.33
CA LEU A 107 -8.19 0.39 -18.84
C LEU A 107 -7.12 -0.29 -17.96
N PHE A 108 -7.31 -0.26 -16.64
CA PHE A 108 -6.51 -1.02 -15.67
C PHE A 108 -6.53 -2.53 -15.97
N LYS A 109 -7.72 -3.13 -16.14
CA LYS A 109 -7.86 -4.56 -16.47
C LYS A 109 -7.19 -4.92 -17.79
N GLU A 110 -7.38 -4.08 -18.81
CA GLU A 110 -6.84 -4.31 -20.14
C GLU A 110 -5.30 -4.28 -20.14
N ARG A 111 -4.68 -3.36 -19.39
CA ARG A 111 -3.23 -3.34 -19.19
C ARG A 111 -2.71 -4.65 -18.60
N LEU A 112 -3.35 -5.15 -17.55
CA LEU A 112 -2.97 -6.43 -16.94
C LEU A 112 -3.05 -7.57 -17.96
N LYS A 113 -4.14 -7.65 -18.74
CA LYS A 113 -4.33 -8.68 -19.77
C LYS A 113 -3.22 -8.64 -20.81
N GLN A 114 -2.90 -7.45 -21.33
CA GLN A 114 -1.85 -7.29 -22.34
C GLN A 114 -0.45 -7.54 -21.79
N MET A 115 -0.17 -7.16 -20.54
CA MET A 115 1.09 -7.51 -19.88
C MET A 115 1.27 -9.01 -19.75
N ALA A 116 0.21 -9.72 -19.35
CA ALA A 116 0.24 -11.17 -19.21
C ALA A 116 0.44 -11.90 -20.54
N ALA A 117 -0.04 -11.32 -21.65
CA ALA A 117 0.13 -11.86 -23.00
C ALA A 117 1.59 -11.80 -23.51
N ILE A 118 2.44 -10.95 -22.93
CA ILE A 118 3.85 -10.82 -23.30
C ILE A 118 4.69 -11.76 -22.43
N LEU A 119 5.61 -12.51 -23.02
CA LEU A 119 6.54 -13.41 -22.29
C LEU A 119 7.62 -12.63 -21.52
N THR A 120 8.09 -13.17 -20.37
CA THR A 120 9.02 -12.48 -19.43
C THR A 120 10.29 -12.04 -20.15
N GLU A 121 11.00 -13.04 -20.70
CA GLU A 121 11.47 -13.05 -22.07
C GLU A 121 11.72 -11.74 -22.80
N ASN A 122 10.61 -11.32 -23.39
CA ASN A 122 10.52 -10.30 -24.43
C ASN A 122 10.00 -8.99 -23.83
N PHE A 123 9.53 -9.00 -22.58
CA PHE A 123 8.87 -7.86 -21.96
C PHE A 123 9.73 -6.60 -21.98
N PRO A 124 11.03 -6.62 -21.65
CA PRO A 124 11.86 -5.42 -21.75
C PRO A 124 11.95 -4.85 -23.18
N GLN A 125 12.08 -5.72 -24.18
CA GLN A 125 12.16 -5.30 -25.57
C GLN A 125 10.84 -4.71 -26.06
N GLU A 126 9.71 -5.32 -25.71
CA GLU A 126 8.38 -4.80 -26.06
C GLU A 126 8.09 -3.46 -25.37
N MET A 127 8.52 -3.27 -24.11
CA MET A 127 8.36 -1.99 -23.41
C MET A 127 9.17 -0.86 -24.06
N GLU A 128 10.38 -1.13 -24.56
CA GLU A 128 11.13 -0.12 -25.31
C GLU A 128 10.47 0.25 -26.64
N LYS A 129 9.88 -0.73 -27.36
CA LYS A 129 9.08 -0.43 -28.57
C LYS A 129 7.88 0.45 -28.24
N VAL A 130 7.15 0.13 -27.18
CA VAL A 130 6.01 0.93 -26.70
C VAL A 130 6.45 2.37 -26.40
N LYS A 131 7.58 2.56 -25.70
CA LYS A 131 8.13 3.90 -25.43
C LYS A 131 8.50 4.65 -26.71
N GLU A 132 9.12 3.98 -27.67
CA GLU A 132 9.48 4.59 -28.95
C GLU A 132 8.24 5.03 -29.75
N GLU A 133 7.22 4.18 -29.84
CA GLU A 133 5.95 4.51 -30.48
C GLU A 133 5.26 5.70 -29.80
N ARG A 134 5.22 5.72 -28.47
CA ARG A 134 4.65 6.84 -27.72
C ARG A 134 5.43 8.14 -27.93
N ARG A 135 6.77 8.10 -27.94
CA ARG A 135 7.62 9.26 -28.27
C ARG A 135 7.35 9.76 -29.69
N ALA A 136 7.17 8.86 -30.66
CA ALA A 136 6.84 9.22 -32.04
C ALA A 136 5.47 9.91 -32.14
N LEU A 137 4.45 9.41 -31.42
CA LEU A 137 3.13 10.05 -31.32
C LEU A 137 3.24 11.46 -30.74
N PHE A 138 4.00 11.64 -29.66
CA PHE A 138 4.23 12.95 -29.07
C PHE A 138 4.96 13.89 -30.04
N GLN A 139 5.99 13.41 -30.74
CA GLN A 139 6.72 14.22 -31.71
C GLN A 139 5.84 14.64 -32.89
N ASN A 140 4.93 13.78 -33.34
CA ASN A 140 3.93 14.13 -34.35
C ASN A 140 2.99 15.24 -33.84
N ALA A 141 2.48 15.11 -32.61
CA ALA A 141 1.67 16.17 -31.98
C ALA A 141 2.43 17.51 -31.90
N LYS A 142 3.70 17.49 -31.50
CA LYS A 142 4.57 18.66 -31.43
C LYS A 142 4.79 19.31 -32.81
N ASN A 143 5.04 18.51 -33.85
CA ASN A 143 5.21 19.02 -35.21
C ASN A 143 3.93 19.69 -35.72
N GLN A 144 2.77 19.06 -35.52
CA GLN A 144 1.51 19.65 -35.96
C GLN A 144 1.18 20.96 -35.22
N VAL A 145 1.47 21.06 -33.91
CA VAL A 145 1.31 22.32 -33.16
C VAL A 145 2.22 23.40 -33.72
N LYS A 146 3.46 23.04 -34.06
CA LYS A 146 4.42 23.97 -34.67
C LYS A 146 3.91 24.48 -36.02
N ASP A 147 3.45 23.59 -36.89
CA ASP A 147 2.88 23.95 -38.19
C ASP A 147 1.66 24.89 -38.04
N GLU A 148 0.74 24.58 -37.10
CA GLU A 148 -0.44 25.42 -36.81
C GLU A 148 -0.07 26.83 -36.30
N LEU A 149 1.01 26.95 -35.51
CA LEU A 149 1.46 28.25 -35.00
C LEU A 149 2.22 29.04 -36.06
N GLU A 150 3.01 28.38 -36.91
CA GLU A 150 3.71 29.00 -38.03
C GLU A 150 2.71 29.56 -39.07
N GLU A 151 1.63 28.84 -39.37
CA GLU A 151 0.55 29.32 -40.25
C GLU A 151 -0.12 30.59 -39.71
N ARG A 152 -0.34 30.66 -38.39
CA ARG A 152 -0.94 31.83 -37.71
C ARG A 152 0.00 33.04 -37.64
N ASN A 153 1.31 32.82 -37.71
CA ASN A 153 2.36 33.85 -37.62
C ASN A 153 2.72 34.48 -38.98
N THR A 154 1.90 34.31 -40.02
CA THR A 154 2.15 34.84 -41.37
C THR A 154 1.76 36.33 -41.54
N GLY A 155 1.38 37.03 -40.46
CA GLY A 155 1.07 38.47 -40.44
C GLY A 155 2.25 39.39 -40.07
N SER A 156 2.10 40.70 -40.24
CA SER A 156 3.16 41.72 -40.10
C SER A 156 3.79 41.90 -38.71
N ASP A 157 3.28 41.21 -37.68
CA ASP A 157 3.83 41.20 -36.32
C ASP A 157 4.41 39.81 -36.01
N PHE A 158 5.67 39.59 -36.40
CA PHE A 158 6.39 38.35 -36.10
C PHE A 158 6.81 38.32 -34.63
N ASN A 159 6.16 37.48 -33.82
CA ASN A 159 6.61 37.17 -32.46
C ASN A 159 7.28 35.78 -32.43
N PRO A 160 8.51 35.66 -31.88
CA PRO A 160 9.14 34.36 -31.65
C PRO A 160 8.24 33.49 -30.78
N ILE A 161 7.91 32.29 -31.24
CA ILE A 161 7.09 31.35 -30.49
C ILE A 161 7.96 30.71 -29.42
N ASP A 162 7.54 30.84 -28.16
CA ASP A 162 8.20 30.21 -27.01
C ASP A 162 8.14 28.68 -27.10
N GLU A 163 9.29 28.02 -26.97
CA GLU A 163 9.39 26.56 -26.99
C GLU A 163 8.61 25.91 -25.83
N HIS A 164 8.50 26.59 -24.68
CA HIS A 164 7.69 26.12 -23.57
C HIS A 164 6.20 26.09 -23.94
N ALA A 165 5.69 27.14 -24.60
CA ALA A 165 4.31 27.19 -25.10
C ALA A 165 4.02 26.08 -26.13
N ILE A 166 4.98 25.79 -27.03
CA ILE A 166 4.87 24.67 -27.99
C ILE A 166 4.75 23.34 -27.25
N ASN A 167 5.60 23.10 -26.25
CA ASN A 167 5.57 21.85 -25.49
C ASN A 167 4.27 21.69 -24.72
N ASN A 168 3.73 22.76 -24.13
CA ASN A 168 2.45 22.72 -23.40
C ASN A 168 1.28 22.35 -24.34
N LEU A 169 1.19 23.03 -25.48
CA LEU A 169 0.18 22.74 -26.51
C LEU A 169 0.36 21.34 -27.13
N ALA A 170 1.60 20.90 -27.33
CA ALA A 170 1.89 19.56 -27.81
C ALA A 170 1.42 18.48 -26.81
N ASN A 171 1.60 18.71 -25.50
CA ASN A 171 1.11 17.81 -24.46
C ASN A 171 -0.42 17.72 -24.43
N GLU A 172 -1.12 18.86 -24.56
CA GLU A 172 -2.60 18.86 -24.68
C GLU A 172 -3.07 18.09 -25.92
N LYS A 173 -2.41 18.31 -27.06
CA LYS A 173 -2.75 17.62 -28.32
C LYS A 173 -2.45 16.13 -28.24
N PHE A 174 -1.29 15.74 -27.70
CA PHE A 174 -0.92 14.35 -27.47
C PHE A 174 -1.92 13.64 -26.57
N THR A 175 -2.35 14.29 -25.49
CA THR A 175 -3.39 13.79 -24.59
C THR A 175 -4.69 13.48 -25.33
N LYS A 176 -5.18 14.43 -26.15
CA LYS A 176 -6.38 14.22 -26.96
C LYS A 176 -6.23 13.06 -27.94
N LEU A 177 -5.06 12.89 -28.55
CA LEU A 177 -4.76 11.76 -29.43
C LEU A 177 -4.82 10.43 -28.66
N MET A 178 -4.20 10.35 -27.47
CA MET A 178 -4.24 9.15 -26.63
C MET A 178 -5.68 8.78 -26.21
N HIS A 179 -6.50 9.77 -25.85
CA HIS A 179 -7.92 9.55 -25.52
C HIS A 179 -8.79 9.18 -26.73
N ALA A 180 -8.36 9.48 -27.95
CA ALA A 180 -9.06 9.07 -29.17
C ALA A 180 -8.72 7.64 -29.62
N LEU A 181 -7.63 7.05 -29.09
CA LEU A 181 -7.25 5.67 -29.40
C LEU A 181 -8.26 4.66 -28.81
N PRO A 182 -8.46 3.51 -29.49
CA PRO A 182 -9.13 2.36 -28.91
C PRO A 182 -8.56 1.98 -27.55
N LEU A 183 -9.40 1.37 -26.69
CA LEU A 183 -9.01 0.97 -25.32
C LEU A 183 -7.76 0.08 -25.33
N GLU A 184 -7.71 -0.90 -26.22
CA GLU A 184 -6.60 -1.85 -26.35
C GLU A 184 -5.29 -1.13 -26.70
N ASP A 185 -5.31 -0.21 -27.67
CA ASP A 185 -4.14 0.56 -28.08
C ASP A 185 -3.67 1.50 -26.97
N ARG A 186 -4.60 2.14 -26.27
CA ARG A 186 -4.29 3.01 -25.13
C ARG A 186 -3.66 2.21 -24.00
N ALA A 187 -4.24 1.06 -23.65
CA ALA A 187 -3.72 0.17 -22.63
C ALA A 187 -2.28 -0.23 -22.96
N ARG A 188 -2.04 -0.72 -24.19
CA ARG A 188 -0.72 -1.14 -24.67
C ARG A 188 0.33 -0.03 -24.54
N LEU A 189 -0.01 1.15 -25.04
CA LEU A 189 0.90 2.30 -25.12
C LEU A 189 1.24 2.92 -23.76
N THR A 190 0.62 2.43 -22.69
CA THR A 190 0.73 2.97 -21.35
C THR A 190 1.14 1.92 -20.30
N ILE A 191 1.49 0.70 -20.70
CA ILE A 191 1.92 -0.38 -19.79
C ILE A 191 3.17 -0.01 -18.97
N ASP A 192 4.15 0.65 -19.57
CA ASP A 192 5.35 1.09 -18.85
C ASP A 192 5.02 2.16 -17.82
N MET A 193 4.12 3.09 -18.15
CA MET A 193 3.63 4.10 -17.19
C MET A 193 2.84 3.48 -16.05
N PHE A 194 2.10 2.42 -16.33
CA PHE A 194 1.38 1.62 -15.34
C PHE A 194 2.33 0.97 -14.32
N LEU A 195 3.49 0.47 -14.78
CA LEU A 195 4.52 -0.11 -13.90
C LEU A 195 5.34 0.92 -13.13
N ASP A 196 5.59 2.08 -13.73
CA ASP A 196 6.23 3.21 -13.04
C ASP A 196 5.33 3.82 -11.94
N GLY A 197 4.07 3.35 -11.84
CA GLY A 197 3.03 3.99 -11.03
C GLY A 197 2.59 5.33 -11.60
N VAL A 198 3.21 5.79 -12.69
CA VAL A 198 3.16 7.15 -13.25
C VAL A 198 1.86 7.46 -13.97
N GLU A 199 1.05 6.48 -14.37
CA GLU A 199 -0.25 6.84 -14.98
C GLU A 199 -1.34 7.22 -13.98
N LEU A 200 -1.13 6.91 -12.70
CA LEU A 200 -1.96 7.43 -11.60
C LEU A 200 -1.48 8.83 -11.17
N TYR A 201 -0.52 9.37 -11.93
CA TYR A 201 0.09 10.70 -11.89
C TYR A 201 -0.01 11.34 -13.29
N MET A 202 -1.22 11.76 -13.67
CA MET A 202 -1.42 12.41 -14.97
C MET A 202 -0.74 13.78 -15.09
N GLN A 203 -0.24 14.05 -16.30
CA GLN A 203 -0.25 15.34 -16.99
C GLN A 203 0.23 16.58 -16.19
N PRO A 204 1.56 16.77 -16.09
CA PRO A 204 2.20 17.84 -15.28
C PRO A 204 1.77 19.28 -15.60
N HIS A 205 1.16 19.51 -16.77
CA HIS A 205 0.82 20.85 -17.27
C HIS A 205 -0.52 21.36 -16.73
N ALA A 206 -1.40 20.47 -16.27
CA ALA A 206 -2.70 20.82 -15.70
C ALA A 206 -2.65 21.11 -14.19
N HIS A 207 -1.63 20.62 -13.46
CA HIS A 207 -1.58 20.67 -12.00
C HIS A 207 -0.16 20.88 -11.42
N SER A 208 0.53 21.93 -11.85
CA SER A 208 1.92 22.27 -11.45
C SER A 208 2.14 22.52 -9.95
N ILE A 209 1.07 22.69 -9.17
CA ILE A 209 1.09 22.83 -7.70
C ILE A 209 1.36 21.50 -6.99
N LEU A 210 1.08 20.35 -7.61
CA LEU A 210 1.13 19.02 -6.97
C LEU A 210 2.51 18.33 -6.99
N PHE A 211 3.55 18.99 -7.50
CA PHE A 211 4.88 18.38 -7.71
C PHE A 211 6.02 19.19 -7.11
N GLN A 212 5.75 19.95 -6.04
CA GLN A 212 6.74 20.78 -5.35
C GLN A 212 7.37 20.12 -4.10
N GLY A 213 7.05 18.85 -3.79
CA GLY A 213 7.51 18.15 -2.58
C GLY A 213 8.46 16.96 -2.84
N GLN A 214 9.37 16.70 -1.88
CA GLN A 214 10.23 15.50 -1.86
C GLN A 214 9.40 14.23 -1.66
N MET A 215 9.64 13.20 -2.49
CA MET A 215 9.10 11.85 -2.27
C MET A 215 9.59 11.29 -0.92
N LYS A 216 8.66 10.86 -0.05
CA LYS A 216 9.01 10.15 1.19
C LYS A 216 9.62 8.78 0.84
N HIS A 217 10.77 8.48 1.44
CA HIS A 217 11.45 7.19 1.25
C HIS A 217 10.59 6.02 1.75
N GLN A 218 10.54 4.95 0.96
CA GLN A 218 9.99 3.65 1.34
C GLN A 218 10.78 3.07 2.53
N ILE A 219 10.07 2.73 3.61
CA ILE A 219 10.59 1.86 4.67
C ILE A 219 10.40 0.43 4.18
N SER A 220 11.48 -0.36 4.10
CA SER A 220 11.48 -1.70 3.50
C SER A 220 10.65 -2.74 4.25
N ASP A 221 10.29 -2.46 5.51
CA ASP A 221 9.77 -3.46 6.44
C ASP A 221 8.35 -3.15 6.95
N ALA A 222 7.72 -2.07 6.48
CA ALA A 222 6.28 -1.85 6.63
C ALA A 222 5.65 -1.99 5.25
N ALA A 223 4.51 -2.69 5.15
CA ALA A 223 3.69 -2.72 3.95
C ALA A 223 3.11 -1.31 3.68
N ALA A 224 3.96 -0.38 3.26
CA ALA A 224 3.56 0.97 2.90
C ALA A 224 3.00 0.94 1.48
N SER A 225 1.78 1.45 1.37
CA SER A 225 1.03 1.67 0.13
C SER A 225 1.95 2.24 -0.96
N LEU A 226 1.81 1.76 -2.20
CA LEU A 226 2.39 2.44 -3.36
C LEU A 226 1.92 3.89 -3.30
N LEU A 227 2.82 4.78 -2.89
CA LEU A 227 2.51 6.13 -2.44
C LEU A 227 1.64 6.82 -3.49
N LEU A 228 0.54 7.38 -3.03
CA LEU A 228 -0.12 8.50 -3.69
C LEU A 228 0.81 9.71 -3.54
N PRO A 229 0.86 10.64 -4.51
CA PRO A 229 1.42 11.95 -4.21
C PRO A 229 0.61 12.54 -3.03
N PRO A 230 1.27 13.19 -2.05
CA PRO A 230 0.61 13.75 -0.86
C PRO A 230 -0.63 14.58 -1.18
N GLU A 231 -0.67 15.20 -2.35
CA GLU A 231 -1.75 16.06 -2.81
C GLU A 231 -2.97 15.29 -3.34
N ILE A 232 -2.82 14.02 -3.73
CA ILE A 232 -3.95 13.10 -3.95
C ILE A 232 -4.35 12.45 -2.62
N GLU A 233 -3.45 12.19 -1.68
CA GLU A 233 -3.81 11.69 -0.34
C GLU A 233 -4.65 12.71 0.45
N GLU A 234 -4.30 14.00 0.39
CA GLU A 234 -5.08 15.08 0.99
C GLU A 234 -6.35 15.43 0.17
N GLY A 235 -6.39 15.06 -1.11
CA GLY A 235 -7.46 15.39 -2.07
C GLY A 235 -8.48 14.28 -2.35
N VAL A 236 -8.18 13.00 -2.05
CA VAL A 236 -9.11 11.88 -2.26
C VAL A 236 -10.16 11.92 -1.15
N PRO A 237 -11.44 12.08 -1.51
CA PRO A 237 -12.51 11.98 -0.53
C PRO A 237 -12.55 10.55 0.02
N SER A 238 -12.17 10.39 1.29
CA SER A 238 -12.23 9.12 2.03
C SER A 238 -12.87 9.30 3.41
N VAL A 239 -13.25 8.18 4.04
CA VAL A 239 -13.72 8.14 5.42
C VAL A 239 -12.66 7.56 6.35
N PRO A 240 -12.74 7.79 7.67
CA PRO A 240 -11.87 7.12 8.62
C PRO A 240 -11.95 5.60 8.44
N VAL A 241 -10.79 4.95 8.45
CA VAL A 241 -10.67 3.50 8.43
C VAL A 241 -11.40 2.90 9.63
N PHE A 242 -12.04 1.76 9.42
CA PHE A 242 -12.61 0.96 10.50
C PHE A 242 -12.30 -0.52 10.24
N SER A 243 -12.20 -1.31 11.29
CA SER A 243 -11.81 -2.70 11.28
C SER A 243 -12.72 -3.52 12.17
N GLY A 244 -12.88 -4.80 11.84
CA GLY A 244 -13.72 -5.71 12.60
C GLY A 244 -13.26 -7.16 12.44
N SER A 245 -14.03 -8.04 13.08
CA SER A 245 -13.89 -9.48 12.97
C SER A 245 -15.20 -10.04 12.44
N TYR A 246 -15.12 -10.78 11.34
CA TYR A 246 -16.28 -11.20 10.57
C TYR A 246 -16.30 -12.72 10.41
N ASP A 247 -17.35 -13.37 10.88
CA ASP A 247 -17.72 -14.70 10.40
C ASP A 247 -18.37 -14.61 9.00
N THR A 248 -18.62 -15.74 8.33
CA THR A 248 -19.23 -15.74 6.99
C THR A 248 -20.57 -14.99 6.97
N TRP A 249 -21.39 -15.11 8.02
CA TRP A 249 -22.70 -14.45 8.12
C TRP A 249 -22.58 -12.93 8.37
N ASP A 250 -21.55 -12.53 9.13
CA ASP A 250 -21.16 -11.15 9.30
C ASP A 250 -20.77 -10.51 7.97
N LEU A 251 -20.07 -11.21 7.08
CA LEU A 251 -19.72 -10.68 5.76
C LEU A 251 -20.95 -10.33 4.90
N TYR A 252 -21.96 -11.20 4.87
CA TYR A 252 -23.22 -10.91 4.17
C TYR A 252 -23.91 -9.66 4.76
N THR A 253 -23.98 -9.58 6.10
CA THR A 253 -24.60 -8.45 6.78
C THR A 253 -23.80 -7.16 6.56
N TYR A 254 -22.48 -7.25 6.63
CA TYR A 254 -21.53 -6.17 6.41
C TYR A 254 -21.69 -5.57 5.01
N LEU A 255 -21.72 -6.41 3.96
CA LEU A 255 -21.91 -5.97 2.59
C LEU A 255 -23.30 -5.36 2.37
N GLY A 256 -24.36 -5.96 2.93
CA GLY A 256 -25.72 -5.41 2.83
C GLY A 256 -25.85 -4.03 3.48
N LEU A 257 -25.23 -3.83 4.66
CA LEU A 257 -25.21 -2.53 5.32
C LEU A 257 -24.46 -1.48 4.50
N LEU A 258 -23.28 -1.83 3.97
CA LEU A 258 -22.51 -0.92 3.13
C LEU A 258 -23.25 -0.57 1.84
N GLN A 259 -23.86 -1.55 1.17
CA GLN A 259 -24.67 -1.35 -0.02
C GLN A 259 -25.78 -0.32 0.24
N GLN A 260 -26.52 -0.47 1.34
CA GLN A 260 -27.58 0.47 1.70
C GLN A 260 -27.07 1.90 1.94
N LYS A 261 -25.83 2.06 2.42
CA LYS A 261 -25.19 3.38 2.62
C LYS A 261 -24.58 3.95 1.36
N LEU A 262 -24.24 3.11 0.40
CA LEU A 262 -23.62 3.51 -0.86
C LEU A 262 -24.63 3.75 -1.99
N LYS A 263 -25.88 3.29 -1.85
CA LYS A 263 -26.94 3.37 -2.88
C LYS A 263 -27.20 4.76 -3.49
N ASP A 264 -26.94 5.83 -2.74
CA ASP A 264 -27.17 7.21 -3.20
C ASP A 264 -25.92 7.82 -3.89
N CYS A 265 -24.81 7.09 -3.93
CA CYS A 265 -23.61 7.48 -4.66
C CYS A 265 -23.86 7.44 -6.17
N LYS A 266 -23.26 8.39 -6.89
CA LYS A 266 -23.39 8.47 -8.36
C LYS A 266 -22.23 7.83 -9.09
N ASN A 267 -21.08 7.72 -8.45
CA ASN A 267 -19.87 7.18 -9.04
C ASN A 267 -19.45 5.89 -8.32
N PRO A 268 -18.70 5.00 -9.00
CA PRO A 268 -18.12 3.83 -8.36
C PRO A 268 -17.31 4.18 -7.10
N VAL A 269 -17.43 3.35 -6.08
CA VAL A 269 -16.75 3.52 -4.79
C VAL A 269 -15.81 2.35 -4.56
N SER A 270 -14.58 2.65 -4.15
CA SER A 270 -13.56 1.62 -3.88
C SER A 270 -13.44 1.37 -2.38
N LEU A 271 -13.45 0.08 -2.02
CA LEU A 271 -13.29 -0.42 -0.67
C LEU A 271 -12.06 -1.33 -0.64
N ARG A 272 -11.01 -0.92 0.05
CA ARG A 272 -9.85 -1.78 0.27
C ARG A 272 -9.97 -2.50 1.59
N LEU A 273 -9.99 -3.82 1.54
CA LEU A 273 -10.03 -4.69 2.70
C LEU A 273 -8.62 -5.21 2.95
N VAL A 274 -8.11 -4.98 4.15
CA VAL A 274 -6.71 -5.20 4.50
C VAL A 274 -6.59 -6.04 5.76
N SER A 275 -5.98 -7.23 5.63
CA SER A 275 -5.56 -8.06 6.76
C SER A 275 -4.06 -7.89 7.01
N GLU A 276 -3.47 -8.74 7.86
CA GLU A 276 -2.06 -8.63 8.26
C GLU A 276 -1.10 -8.73 7.06
N ASN A 277 -1.37 -9.65 6.13
CA ASN A 277 -0.45 -9.99 5.03
C ASN A 277 -1.13 -9.97 3.66
N HIS A 278 -2.38 -9.53 3.56
CA HIS A 278 -3.11 -9.53 2.30
C HIS A 278 -4.05 -8.34 2.18
N ALA A 279 -4.24 -7.90 0.94
CA ALA A 279 -5.21 -6.87 0.60
C ALA A 279 -6.04 -7.33 -0.59
N ILE A 280 -7.33 -7.02 -0.56
CA ILE A 280 -8.27 -7.17 -1.67
C ILE A 280 -8.99 -5.84 -1.89
N CYS A 281 -9.36 -5.56 -3.13
CA CYS A 281 -10.12 -4.36 -3.48
C CYS A 281 -11.52 -4.78 -3.90
N LEU A 282 -12.51 -4.31 -3.16
CA LEU A 282 -13.92 -4.42 -3.49
C LEU A 282 -14.37 -3.10 -4.12
N ILE A 283 -15.22 -3.18 -5.14
CA ILE A 283 -15.71 -2.03 -5.86
C ILE A 283 -17.23 -2.09 -5.82
N TYR A 284 -17.84 -1.02 -5.36
CA TYR A 284 -19.28 -0.80 -5.45
C TYR A 284 -19.58 0.00 -6.72
N ASP A 285 -20.38 -0.56 -7.61
CA ASP A 285 -20.84 0.11 -8.83
C ASP A 285 -22.33 0.48 -8.69
N PRO A 286 -22.66 1.78 -8.50
CA PRO A 286 -24.04 2.23 -8.31
C PRO A 286 -24.92 2.09 -9.56
N GLU A 287 -24.33 1.86 -10.75
CA GLU A 287 -25.11 1.66 -11.99
C GLU A 287 -25.60 0.22 -12.17
N LYS A 288 -25.12 -0.72 -11.34
CA LYS A 288 -25.51 -2.13 -11.40
C LYS A 288 -26.68 -2.43 -10.48
N ASP A 289 -27.42 -3.49 -10.82
CA ASP A 289 -28.49 -4.02 -9.98
C ASP A 289 -27.94 -4.46 -8.61
N GLU A 290 -28.80 -4.44 -7.60
CA GLU A 290 -28.41 -4.77 -6.21
C GLU A 290 -27.70 -6.13 -6.09
N GLU A 291 -28.09 -7.10 -6.91
CA GLU A 291 -27.47 -8.45 -6.95
C GLU A 291 -26.07 -8.47 -7.59
N TYR A 292 -25.67 -7.45 -8.35
CA TYR A 292 -24.42 -7.45 -9.13
C TYR A 292 -23.59 -6.17 -8.94
N CYS A 293 -23.87 -5.41 -7.89
CA CYS A 293 -23.22 -4.13 -7.61
C CYS A 293 -21.83 -4.24 -7.01
N TRP A 294 -21.40 -5.44 -6.64
CA TRP A 294 -20.07 -5.68 -6.08
C TRP A 294 -19.15 -6.25 -7.16
N LEU A 295 -17.91 -5.75 -7.22
CA LEU A 295 -16.85 -6.31 -8.05
C LEU A 295 -15.63 -6.53 -7.18
N LEU A 296 -15.10 -7.76 -7.18
CA LEU A 296 -13.95 -8.12 -6.37
C LEU A 296 -12.69 -8.22 -7.22
N PHE A 297 -11.70 -7.39 -6.88
CA PHE A 297 -10.33 -7.50 -7.35
C PHE A 297 -9.47 -8.15 -6.27
N ASN A 298 -9.14 -9.43 -6.46
CA ASN A 298 -8.19 -10.16 -5.61
C ASN A 298 -6.85 -10.31 -6.36
N PRO A 299 -5.76 -9.66 -5.90
CA PRO A 299 -4.44 -9.79 -6.50
C PRO A 299 -3.92 -11.23 -6.62
N ASN A 300 -4.37 -12.17 -5.78
CA ASN A 300 -3.98 -13.58 -5.89
C ASN A 300 -4.79 -14.35 -6.94
N LYS A 301 -5.93 -13.81 -7.39
CA LYS A 301 -6.86 -14.41 -8.36
C LYS A 301 -7.31 -13.39 -9.40
N MET A 302 -6.35 -12.81 -10.11
CA MET A 302 -6.61 -11.78 -11.13
C MET A 302 -7.36 -12.31 -12.38
N ASN A 303 -7.53 -13.63 -12.53
CA ASN A 303 -8.33 -14.22 -13.61
C ASN A 303 -9.84 -13.98 -13.48
N ASN A 304 -10.34 -13.61 -12.29
CA ASN A 304 -11.77 -13.46 -12.03
C ASN A 304 -12.23 -11.99 -11.94
N MET A 305 -11.41 -11.02 -12.35
CA MET A 305 -11.73 -9.57 -12.21
C MET A 305 -12.98 -9.10 -12.97
N ASP A 306 -13.47 -9.91 -13.90
CA ASP A 306 -14.66 -9.62 -14.71
C ASP A 306 -15.94 -10.27 -14.13
N GLN A 307 -15.85 -11.02 -13.03
CA GLN A 307 -17.01 -11.67 -12.41
C GLN A 307 -17.73 -10.67 -11.50
N PRO A 308 -18.98 -10.25 -11.84
CA PRO A 308 -19.79 -9.46 -10.92
C PRO A 308 -20.13 -10.32 -9.71
N GLY A 309 -19.91 -9.74 -8.53
CA GLY A 309 -20.25 -10.32 -7.24
C GLY A 309 -21.67 -9.99 -6.82
N GLY A 310 -22.34 -10.97 -6.24
CA GLY A 310 -23.63 -10.85 -5.55
C GLY A 310 -23.52 -11.27 -4.09
N GLU A 311 -24.51 -12.03 -3.58
CA GLU A 311 -24.43 -12.59 -2.22
C GLU A 311 -23.11 -13.37 -2.01
N GLU A 312 -22.67 -14.12 -3.02
CA GLU A 312 -21.41 -14.90 -3.02
C GLU A 312 -20.13 -14.07 -2.80
N THR A 313 -20.20 -12.73 -2.89
CA THR A 313 -19.07 -11.84 -2.61
C THR A 313 -18.50 -12.04 -1.21
N GLY A 314 -19.35 -12.36 -0.23
CA GLY A 314 -18.91 -12.68 1.13
C GLY A 314 -18.00 -13.92 1.16
N ASP A 315 -18.41 -14.99 0.48
CA ASP A 315 -17.61 -16.22 0.36
C ASP A 315 -16.29 -15.97 -0.38
N ASP A 316 -16.28 -15.11 -1.39
CA ASP A 316 -15.07 -14.79 -2.15
C ASP A 316 -14.10 -13.91 -1.39
N ILE A 317 -14.59 -13.00 -0.55
CA ILE A 317 -13.79 -12.28 0.44
C ILE A 317 -13.16 -13.29 1.42
N GLU A 318 -13.96 -14.23 1.92
CA GLU A 318 -13.47 -15.25 2.84
C GLU A 318 -12.36 -16.11 2.22
N ARG A 319 -12.60 -16.68 1.03
CA ARG A 319 -11.60 -17.42 0.27
C ARG A 319 -10.39 -16.56 -0.09
N GLY A 320 -10.59 -15.26 -0.28
CA GLY A 320 -9.53 -14.29 -0.58
C GLY A 320 -8.52 -14.15 0.56
N PHE A 321 -8.98 -14.22 1.82
CA PHE A 321 -8.13 -14.11 3.00
C PHE A 321 -7.66 -15.46 3.58
N CYS A 322 -8.46 -16.52 3.44
CA CYS A 322 -8.16 -17.85 4.00
C CYS A 322 -7.52 -18.83 3.00
N GLY A 323 -7.68 -18.60 1.69
CA GLY A 323 -7.33 -19.56 0.64
C GLY A 323 -8.45 -20.58 0.38
N GLU A 324 -8.33 -21.37 -0.70
CA GLU A 324 -9.41 -22.27 -1.15
C GLU A 324 -9.66 -23.50 -0.26
N LEU A 325 -8.72 -23.81 0.65
CA LEU A 325 -8.72 -25.05 1.44
C LEU A 325 -8.88 -24.83 2.94
N GLU A 326 -8.85 -23.57 3.42
CA GLU A 326 -9.03 -23.24 4.82
C GLU A 326 -10.31 -22.45 5.00
N ILE A 327 -11.21 -22.98 5.84
CA ILE A 327 -12.37 -22.25 6.34
C ILE A 327 -11.97 -21.79 7.74
N LYS A 328 -11.67 -20.50 7.91
CA LYS A 328 -11.53 -19.92 9.24
C LYS A 328 -12.93 -19.56 9.76
N SER A 329 -13.14 -19.72 11.06
CA SER A 329 -14.40 -19.30 11.69
C SER A 329 -14.62 -17.79 11.65
N THR A 330 -13.54 -17.00 11.61
CA THR A 330 -13.55 -15.54 11.59
C THR A 330 -12.39 -15.00 10.78
N ILE A 331 -12.57 -13.81 10.21
CA ILE A 331 -11.57 -13.07 9.43
C ILE A 331 -11.54 -11.65 9.95
N GLU A 332 -10.34 -11.16 10.24
CA GLU A 332 -10.13 -9.79 10.66
C GLU A 332 -9.51 -8.96 9.54
N PHE A 333 -10.14 -7.85 9.19
CA PHE A 333 -9.60 -6.87 8.24
C PHE A 333 -10.04 -5.46 8.59
N ALA A 334 -9.26 -4.50 8.10
CA ALA A 334 -9.60 -3.09 8.07
C ALA A 334 -10.17 -2.71 6.70
N THR A 335 -11.07 -1.73 6.69
CA THR A 335 -11.75 -1.24 5.49
C THR A 335 -11.44 0.22 5.27
N TRP A 336 -10.88 0.51 4.10
CA TRP A 336 -10.66 1.86 3.59
C TRP A 336 -11.66 2.14 2.48
N ILE A 337 -12.49 3.19 2.62
CA ILE A 337 -13.48 3.57 1.60
C ILE A 337 -13.04 4.88 0.94
N SER A 338 -12.92 4.86 -0.38
CA SER A 338 -12.50 5.99 -1.22
C SER A 338 -13.57 6.29 -2.27
N PHE A 339 -13.86 7.57 -2.45
CA PHE A 339 -14.91 8.06 -3.34
C PHE A 339 -14.32 8.87 -4.49
N ALA A 340 -14.91 8.75 -5.68
CA ALA A 340 -14.51 9.56 -6.83
C ALA A 340 -14.90 11.04 -6.68
N SER A 341 -15.79 11.38 -5.73
CA SER A 341 -16.23 12.76 -5.49
C SER A 341 -16.51 13.05 -4.01
N TYR A 342 -16.32 14.30 -3.59
CA TYR A 342 -16.71 14.76 -2.25
C TYR A 342 -18.24 14.68 -2.07
N GLU A 343 -19.03 14.87 -3.13
CA GLU A 343 -20.48 14.73 -3.07
C GLU A 343 -20.89 13.32 -2.61
N ASP A 344 -20.29 12.29 -3.20
CA ASP A 344 -20.59 10.89 -2.83
C ASP A 344 -20.06 10.56 -1.43
N LYS A 345 -18.88 11.09 -1.05
CA LYS A 345 -18.39 10.98 0.33
C LYS A 345 -19.37 11.58 1.33
N GLU A 346 -19.92 12.77 1.07
CA GLU A 346 -20.84 13.44 2.00
C GLU A 346 -22.17 12.69 2.12
N LYS A 347 -22.65 12.04 1.05
CA LYS A 347 -23.80 11.13 1.11
C LYS A 347 -23.51 9.89 1.94
N PHE A 348 -22.27 9.39 1.88
CA PHE A 348 -21.81 8.33 2.75
C PHE A 348 -21.58 8.86 4.17
N HIS A 349 -22.64 8.90 4.97
CA HIS A 349 -22.54 9.26 6.38
C HIS A 349 -21.94 8.11 7.21
N ALA A 350 -20.61 8.05 7.29
CA ALA A 350 -19.89 7.02 8.06
C ALA A 350 -20.28 7.00 9.56
N LYS A 351 -20.59 8.16 10.16
CA LYS A 351 -21.07 8.25 11.56
C LYS A 351 -22.41 7.55 11.78
N THR A 352 -23.15 7.24 10.72
CA THR A 352 -24.42 6.51 10.80
C THR A 352 -24.22 5.01 10.85
N LEU A 353 -23.10 4.47 10.35
CA LEU A 353 -22.74 3.05 10.55
C LEU A 353 -22.70 2.68 12.03
N SER A 354 -22.30 3.63 12.89
CA SER A 354 -22.14 3.41 14.33
C SER A 354 -23.34 3.80 15.19
N ARG A 355 -24.36 4.48 14.65
CA ARG A 355 -25.39 5.11 15.49
C ARG A 355 -26.85 4.71 15.28
N GLU A 356 -27.23 3.88 14.33
CA GLU A 356 -28.62 3.38 14.28
C GLU A 356 -28.87 2.10 13.45
N ASP A 357 -27.84 1.42 12.91
CA ASP A 357 -28.03 0.19 12.12
C ASP A 357 -27.51 -1.10 12.81
N SER A 358 -28.46 -1.80 13.42
CA SER A 358 -28.46 -3.21 13.85
C SER A 358 -27.47 -3.63 14.95
N GLU A 359 -27.97 -4.42 15.91
CA GLU A 359 -27.16 -5.21 16.84
C GLU A 359 -25.99 -5.96 16.16
N ASN A 360 -26.13 -6.26 14.86
CA ASN A 360 -25.11 -6.90 14.04
C ASN A 360 -23.85 -6.03 13.83
N TRP A 361 -23.97 -4.73 13.55
CA TRP A 361 -22.78 -3.86 13.40
C TRP A 361 -21.99 -3.78 14.70
N MET A 362 -22.70 -3.60 15.82
CA MET A 362 -22.09 -3.64 17.14
C MET A 362 -21.46 -5.01 17.39
N ARG A 363 -22.10 -6.12 17.03
CA ARG A 363 -21.53 -7.46 17.17
C ARG A 363 -20.20 -7.61 16.43
N MET A 364 -20.12 -7.21 15.17
CA MET A 364 -18.92 -7.31 14.31
C MET A 364 -17.76 -6.43 14.78
N HIS A 365 -18.08 -5.32 15.46
CA HIS A 365 -17.13 -4.30 15.91
C HIS A 365 -17.16 -4.10 17.43
N ASN A 366 -17.45 -5.19 18.16
CA ASN A 366 -17.37 -5.28 19.62
C ASN A 366 -16.20 -6.20 19.98
N PRO A 367 -15.23 -5.73 20.76
CA PRO A 367 -14.10 -6.54 21.24
C PRO A 367 -14.60 -7.60 22.24
N LYS A 368 -15.24 -8.66 21.71
CA LYS A 368 -15.83 -9.75 22.49
C LYS A 368 -14.78 -10.69 23.07
N ASP A 369 -13.70 -10.88 22.32
CA ASP A 369 -12.50 -11.57 22.76
C ASP A 369 -11.36 -10.55 22.76
N LEU A 370 -10.51 -10.56 23.79
CA LEU A 370 -9.21 -9.88 23.79
C LEU A 370 -8.24 -10.52 22.76
N ASN A 371 -8.79 -11.14 21.71
CA ASN A 371 -8.09 -11.84 20.68
C ASN A 371 -7.17 -10.85 19.96
N SER A 372 -5.88 -11.16 20.04
CA SER A 372 -4.80 -10.28 19.62
C SER A 372 -4.84 -9.89 18.15
N ASN A 373 -5.55 -10.62 17.28
CA ASN A 373 -5.46 -10.38 15.84
C ASN A 373 -6.21 -9.14 15.37
N TRP A 374 -7.47 -8.93 15.80
CA TRP A 374 -8.21 -7.73 15.39
C TRP A 374 -7.52 -6.46 15.88
N LEU A 375 -7.04 -6.43 17.14
CA LEU A 375 -6.26 -5.29 17.62
C LEU A 375 -5.00 -5.06 16.78
N LYS A 376 -4.27 -6.11 16.36
CA LYS A 376 -3.14 -5.96 15.43
C LYS A 376 -3.58 -5.32 14.12
N ILE A 377 -4.67 -5.78 13.52
CA ILE A 377 -5.22 -5.18 12.29
C ILE A 377 -5.55 -3.70 12.49
N ALA A 378 -6.19 -3.36 13.62
CA ALA A 378 -6.50 -1.98 13.97
C ALA A 378 -5.22 -1.13 14.10
N LEU A 379 -4.17 -1.66 14.72
CA LEU A 379 -2.89 -0.98 14.88
C LEU A 379 -2.12 -0.82 13.57
N TYR A 380 -2.11 -1.83 12.71
CA TYR A 380 -1.46 -1.74 11.40
C TYR A 380 -2.13 -0.69 10.51
N ASN A 381 -3.46 -0.60 10.59
CA ASN A 381 -4.24 0.25 9.70
C ASN A 381 -4.62 1.61 10.28
N GLY A 382 -4.36 1.88 11.56
CA GLY A 382 -4.67 3.19 12.15
C GLY A 382 -6.13 3.37 12.56
N ASP A 383 -6.84 2.28 12.88
CA ASP A 383 -8.22 2.34 13.37
C ASP A 383 -8.25 2.79 14.84
N VAL A 384 -8.20 4.11 15.02
CA VAL A 384 -8.20 4.79 16.31
C VAL A 384 -9.45 4.41 17.14
N ASP A 385 -10.60 4.26 16.50
CA ASP A 385 -11.86 4.01 17.21
C ASP A 385 -11.95 2.58 17.72
N ALA A 386 -11.47 1.59 16.95
CA ALA A 386 -11.32 0.22 17.47
C ALA A 386 -10.33 0.17 18.63
N VAL A 387 -9.16 0.82 18.51
CA VAL A 387 -8.17 0.86 19.59
C VAL A 387 -8.78 1.47 20.86
N LYS A 388 -9.50 2.59 20.76
CA LYS A 388 -10.22 3.17 21.92
C LYS A 388 -11.18 2.18 22.56
N LYS A 389 -11.98 1.45 21.77
CA LYS A 389 -12.90 0.43 22.31
C LYS A 389 -12.16 -0.68 23.06
N PHE A 390 -11.02 -1.15 22.56
CA PHE A 390 -10.20 -2.13 23.29
C PHE A 390 -9.72 -1.56 24.63
N LEU A 391 -9.24 -0.30 24.66
CA LEU A 391 -8.82 0.35 25.90
C LEU A 391 -9.97 0.57 26.89
N ASP A 392 -11.16 0.91 26.41
CA ASP A 392 -12.34 1.17 27.23
C ASP A 392 -12.87 -0.08 27.95
N ILE A 393 -12.67 -1.27 27.38
CA ILE A 393 -13.01 -2.55 28.03
C ILE A 393 -11.92 -3.05 29.00
N GLY A 394 -10.88 -2.24 29.25
CA GLY A 394 -9.81 -2.56 30.19
C GLY A 394 -8.71 -3.46 29.62
N PHE A 395 -8.52 -3.47 28.30
CA PHE A 395 -7.36 -4.11 27.69
C PHE A 395 -6.07 -3.44 28.19
N ASP A 396 -5.23 -4.20 28.89
CA ASP A 396 -3.95 -3.71 29.36
C ASP A 396 -2.89 -3.83 28.25
N ILE A 397 -2.44 -2.67 27.77
CA ILE A 397 -1.40 -2.53 26.74
C ILE A 397 -0.05 -3.10 27.25
N ALA A 398 0.17 -3.13 28.57
CA ALA A 398 1.44 -3.52 29.18
C ALA A 398 1.54 -5.02 29.53
N GLU A 399 0.43 -5.74 29.68
CA GLU A 399 0.41 -7.11 30.22
C GLU A 399 0.72 -8.23 29.21
N ILE A 400 0.90 -7.95 27.90
CA ILE A 400 1.04 -9.02 26.88
C ILE A 400 2.47 -9.57 26.81
N HIS A 401 2.87 -10.23 27.88
CA HIS A 401 3.97 -11.18 27.90
C HIS A 401 3.52 -12.51 27.28
N ASN A 402 3.60 -12.67 25.93
CA ASN A 402 4.12 -13.91 25.30
C ASN A 402 4.12 -14.03 23.76
N TYR A 403 4.05 -12.95 22.95
CA TYR A 403 4.17 -13.11 21.48
C TYR A 403 5.00 -12.06 20.74
N GLY A 404 5.89 -11.33 21.43
CA GLY A 404 6.91 -10.49 20.76
C GLY A 404 6.37 -9.30 19.97
N LEU A 405 5.15 -8.83 20.27
CA LEU A 405 4.58 -7.63 19.67
C LEU A 405 4.48 -6.53 20.72
N ASP A 406 5.23 -5.46 20.52
CA ASP A 406 5.12 -4.23 21.27
C ASP A 406 4.13 -3.32 20.53
N TYR A 407 2.90 -3.20 21.05
CA TYR A 407 1.81 -2.48 20.37
C TYR A 407 2.13 -1.00 20.15
N LEU A 408 2.88 -0.39 21.08
CA LEU A 408 3.36 0.97 20.92
C LEU A 408 4.35 1.04 19.76
N GLU A 409 5.31 0.11 19.69
CA GLU A 409 6.24 0.02 18.56
C GLU A 409 5.54 -0.24 17.23
N THR A 410 4.45 -1.03 17.21
CA THR A 410 3.64 -1.22 16.01
C THR A 410 3.00 0.09 15.57
N ALA A 411 2.33 0.81 16.48
CA ALA A 411 1.74 2.10 16.16
C ALA A 411 2.80 3.11 15.67
N ILE A 412 4.01 3.08 16.24
CA ILE A 412 5.16 3.90 15.81
C ILE A 412 5.63 3.50 14.41
N ALA A 413 5.82 2.21 14.18
CA ALA A 413 6.35 1.68 12.92
C ALA A 413 5.43 1.99 11.73
N TYR A 414 4.11 1.99 11.96
CA TYR A 414 3.10 2.33 10.95
C TYR A 414 2.71 3.81 10.94
N GLY A 415 3.27 4.63 11.84
CA GLY A 415 3.14 6.08 11.81
C GLY A 415 1.84 6.65 12.38
N HIS A 416 1.09 5.87 13.16
CA HIS A 416 -0.22 6.26 13.70
C HIS A 416 -0.10 7.09 14.97
N SER A 417 0.21 8.38 14.81
CA SER A 417 0.45 9.33 15.91
C SER A 417 -0.71 9.46 16.91
N ASP A 418 -1.96 9.37 16.45
CA ASP A 418 -3.15 9.43 17.32
C ASP A 418 -3.26 8.20 18.23
N ILE A 419 -2.92 7.02 17.72
CA ILE A 419 -2.86 5.78 18.52
C ILE A 419 -1.71 5.87 19.53
N VAL A 420 -0.54 6.38 19.12
CA VAL A 420 0.59 6.62 20.02
C VAL A 420 0.17 7.55 21.16
N LYS A 421 -0.52 8.66 20.88
CA LYS A 421 -1.05 9.57 21.91
C LYS A 421 -1.99 8.82 22.88
N LEU A 422 -2.94 8.05 22.37
CA LEU A 422 -3.86 7.27 23.21
C LEU A 422 -3.15 6.28 24.13
N PHE A 423 -2.14 5.58 23.64
CA PHE A 423 -1.35 4.65 24.47
C PHE A 423 -0.56 5.38 25.55
N LEU A 424 0.09 6.49 25.20
CA LEU A 424 0.87 7.29 26.16
C LEU A 424 0.00 7.91 27.27
N GLU A 425 -1.28 8.20 27.00
CA GLU A 425 -2.24 8.65 28.02
C GLU A 425 -2.56 7.57 29.06
N LYS A 426 -2.46 6.28 28.69
CA LYS A 426 -2.75 5.13 29.55
C LYS A 426 -1.51 4.53 30.22
N MET A 427 -0.32 4.72 29.65
CA MET A 427 0.94 4.19 30.17
C MET A 427 1.51 5.02 31.32
N ALA A 428 2.19 4.38 32.27
CA ALA A 428 2.99 5.10 33.25
C ALA A 428 4.29 5.61 32.59
N LYS A 429 4.73 6.82 32.98
CA LYS A 429 5.97 7.43 32.44
C LYS A 429 7.22 6.56 32.64
N THR A 430 7.21 5.64 33.60
CA THR A 430 8.31 4.71 33.89
C THR A 430 8.49 3.61 32.85
N ASP A 431 7.48 3.40 32.00
CA ASP A 431 7.41 2.24 31.11
C ASP A 431 7.89 2.59 29.69
N LEU A 432 8.15 3.87 29.41
CA LEU A 432 8.68 4.33 28.14
C LEU A 432 10.20 4.18 28.10
N ASN A 433 10.68 3.45 27.11
CA ASN A 433 12.11 3.24 26.89
C ASN A 433 12.62 4.10 25.71
N PRO A 434 13.93 4.41 25.65
CA PRO A 434 14.51 5.18 24.55
C PRO A 434 14.38 4.53 23.16
N GLY A 435 14.14 3.22 23.10
CA GLY A 435 13.99 2.45 21.86
C GLY A 435 12.80 2.89 21.01
N SER A 436 11.67 3.25 21.63
CA SER A 436 10.51 3.80 20.90
C SER A 436 10.84 5.11 20.18
N LEU A 437 11.65 5.96 20.82
CA LEU A 437 12.13 7.20 20.22
C LEU A 437 13.14 6.91 19.08
N THR A 438 14.06 5.97 19.29
CA THR A 438 14.96 5.48 18.24
C THR A 438 14.19 4.94 17.03
N LYS A 439 13.15 4.15 17.25
CA LYS A 439 12.30 3.58 16.20
C LYS A 439 11.59 4.68 15.41
N ALA A 440 10.97 5.65 16.08
CA ALA A 440 10.31 6.78 15.45
C ALA A 440 11.28 7.61 14.59
N ILE A 441 12.53 7.80 15.06
CA ILE A 441 13.61 8.43 14.30
C ILE A 441 13.95 7.60 13.06
N GLY A 442 14.14 6.29 13.19
CA GLY A 442 14.44 5.40 12.07
C GLY A 442 13.34 5.39 11.01
N CYS A 443 12.08 5.54 11.43
CA CYS A 443 10.92 5.67 10.55
C CYS A 443 10.75 7.08 9.95
N GLY A 444 11.55 8.07 10.36
CA GLY A 444 11.46 9.45 9.87
C GLY A 444 10.14 10.16 10.27
N ASN A 445 9.46 9.72 11.32
CA ASN A 445 8.18 10.30 11.73
C ASN A 445 8.38 11.41 12.77
N LEU A 446 8.55 12.65 12.29
CA LEU A 446 8.78 13.83 13.13
C LEU A 446 7.65 14.07 14.16
N GLU A 447 6.39 13.82 13.80
CA GLU A 447 5.26 14.03 14.70
C GLU A 447 5.32 13.07 15.89
N ILE A 448 5.58 11.78 15.63
CA ILE A 448 5.76 10.78 16.70
C ILE A 448 6.99 11.09 17.55
N VAL A 449 8.08 11.56 16.96
CA VAL A 449 9.27 12.03 17.70
C VAL A 449 8.87 13.14 18.70
N LYS A 450 8.11 14.14 18.26
CA LYS A 450 7.63 15.22 19.15
C LYS A 450 6.77 14.68 20.29
N ILE A 451 5.80 13.81 19.97
CA ILE A 451 4.90 13.18 20.95
C ILE A 451 5.68 12.42 22.02
N LEU A 452 6.67 11.61 21.64
CA LEU A 452 7.49 10.84 22.57
C LEU A 452 8.38 11.75 23.46
N LEU A 453 8.95 12.82 22.90
CA LEU A 453 9.71 13.82 23.67
C LEU A 453 8.82 14.62 24.64
N GLU A 454 7.56 14.86 24.29
CA GLU A 454 6.56 15.49 25.16
C GLU A 454 6.14 14.56 26.31
N ALA A 455 6.02 13.26 26.04
CA ALA A 455 5.76 12.24 27.05
C ALA A 455 6.92 12.08 28.05
N GLY A 456 8.12 12.56 27.70
CA GLY A 456 9.26 12.67 28.61
C GLY A 456 10.38 11.65 28.36
N VAL A 457 10.39 10.99 27.19
CA VAL A 457 11.50 10.12 26.80
C VAL A 457 12.78 10.95 26.68
N ASP A 458 13.84 10.53 27.36
CA ASP A 458 15.12 11.24 27.38
C ASP A 458 15.90 11.00 26.06
N PRO A 459 16.16 12.03 25.25
CA PRO A 459 16.88 11.88 23.98
C PRO A 459 18.37 11.55 24.15
N GLU A 460 18.94 11.71 25.35
CA GLU A 460 20.35 11.40 25.64
C GLU A 460 20.51 10.03 26.33
N GLN A 461 19.43 9.41 26.79
CA GLN A 461 19.49 8.09 27.39
C GLN A 461 19.77 7.02 26.33
N THR A 462 20.81 6.21 26.55
CA THR A 462 21.20 5.15 25.63
C THR A 462 20.10 4.11 25.46
N ASP A 463 19.68 3.89 24.21
CA ASP A 463 18.91 2.73 23.81
C ASP A 463 19.81 1.49 23.82
N LYS A 464 19.46 0.50 24.63
CA LYS A 464 20.24 -0.73 24.79
C LYS A 464 20.26 -1.60 23.54
N SER A 465 19.24 -1.50 22.67
CA SER A 465 19.12 -2.35 21.49
C SER A 465 20.14 -1.99 20.41
N ILE A 466 20.41 -0.70 20.23
CA ILE A 466 21.38 -0.18 19.25
C ILE A 466 22.67 0.36 19.87
N GLY A 467 22.73 0.46 21.20
CA GLY A 467 23.91 0.93 21.94
C GLY A 467 24.22 2.41 21.76
N LYS A 468 23.24 3.23 21.38
CA LYS A 468 23.37 4.68 21.12
C LYS A 468 22.20 5.42 21.76
N SER A 469 22.38 6.70 22.09
CA SER A 469 21.23 7.54 22.43
C SER A 469 20.41 7.89 21.17
N PRO A 470 19.11 8.21 21.31
CA PRO A 470 18.29 8.72 20.22
C PRO A 470 18.93 9.92 19.51
N LEU A 471 19.56 10.85 20.25
CA LEU A 471 20.27 11.99 19.67
C LEU A 471 21.49 11.58 18.82
N GLU A 472 22.28 10.61 19.28
CA GLU A 472 23.42 10.07 18.53
C GLU A 472 22.96 9.36 17.26
N PHE A 473 21.89 8.57 17.34
CA PHE A 473 21.31 7.86 16.20
C PHE A 473 20.74 8.82 15.15
N ALA A 474 20.01 9.86 15.58
CA ALA A 474 19.49 10.88 14.67
C ALA A 474 20.61 11.64 13.95
N LYS A 475 21.73 11.93 14.63
CA LYS A 475 22.90 12.57 14.02
C LYS A 475 23.48 11.72 12.89
N GLU A 476 23.60 10.42 13.12
CA GLU A 476 24.13 9.48 12.12
C GLU A 476 23.20 9.33 10.92
N ILE A 477 21.89 9.14 11.17
CA ILE A 477 20.89 9.07 10.08
C ILE A 477 20.87 10.36 9.28
N ASN A 478 20.86 11.53 9.94
CA ASN A 478 20.88 12.81 9.26
C ASN A 478 22.15 12.98 8.39
N SER A 479 23.31 12.52 8.88
CA SER A 479 24.53 12.50 8.07
C SER A 479 24.43 11.55 6.87
N ALA A 480 23.81 10.37 7.04
CA ALA A 480 23.63 9.40 5.97
C ALA A 480 22.57 9.83 4.95
N GLN A 481 21.56 10.59 5.39
CA GLN A 481 20.40 11.06 4.64
C GLN A 481 20.42 12.59 4.46
N SER A 482 21.60 13.18 4.28
CA SER A 482 21.84 14.64 4.31
C SER A 482 21.01 15.50 3.34
N GLN A 483 20.35 14.89 2.35
CA GLN A 483 19.46 15.57 1.40
C GLN A 483 17.99 15.55 1.83
N ASN A 484 17.63 14.84 2.90
CA ASN A 484 16.26 14.70 3.37
C ASN A 484 16.00 15.64 4.56
N ALA A 485 15.19 16.68 4.32
CA ALA A 485 14.91 17.72 5.31
C ALA A 485 14.25 17.18 6.59
N VAL A 486 13.50 16.07 6.50
CA VAL A 486 12.82 15.48 7.67
C VAL A 486 13.81 15.01 8.73
N PHE A 487 14.93 14.41 8.33
CA PHE A 487 15.94 13.94 9.29
C PHE A 487 16.74 15.09 9.90
N GLN A 488 16.88 16.21 9.18
CA GLN A 488 17.43 17.44 9.74
C GLN A 488 16.49 18.01 10.81
N ASP A 489 15.19 18.12 10.51
CA ASP A 489 14.19 18.61 11.46
C ASP A 489 14.10 17.74 12.72
N ILE A 490 14.16 16.41 12.56
CA ILE A 490 14.21 15.45 13.67
C ILE A 490 15.44 15.70 14.54
N TYR A 491 16.62 15.83 13.92
CA TYR A 491 17.86 16.06 14.65
C TYR A 491 17.84 17.39 15.42
N GLU A 492 17.39 18.48 14.79
CA GLU A 492 17.26 19.80 15.45
C GLU A 492 16.25 19.77 16.62
N THR A 493 15.15 19.03 16.46
CA THR A 493 14.14 18.84 17.51
C THR A 493 14.74 18.15 18.74
N LEU A 494 15.52 17.07 18.52
CA LEU A 494 16.21 16.35 19.59
C LEU A 494 17.26 17.22 20.29
N GLN A 495 18.05 17.98 19.52
CA GLN A 495 19.04 18.92 20.08
C GLN A 495 18.38 19.98 20.96
N THR A 496 17.28 20.56 20.51
CA THR A 496 16.53 21.58 21.26
C THR A 496 16.03 21.01 22.58
N LYS A 497 15.49 19.79 22.56
CA LYS A 497 15.00 19.12 23.77
C LYS A 497 16.14 18.76 24.74
N ALA A 498 17.25 18.20 24.24
CA ALA A 498 18.42 17.87 25.04
C ALA A 498 19.03 19.13 25.71
N GLY A 499 19.17 20.22 24.94
CA GLY A 499 19.63 21.51 25.45
C GLY A 499 18.73 22.07 26.57
N TYR A 500 17.41 21.92 26.44
CA TYR A 500 16.46 22.30 27.48
C TYR A 500 16.59 21.43 28.75
N VAL A 501 16.82 20.11 28.61
CA VAL A 501 17.04 19.18 29.74
C VAL A 501 18.30 19.55 30.52
N LEU A 502 19.40 19.87 29.84
CA LEU A 502 20.65 20.32 30.46
C LEU A 502 20.47 21.64 31.23
N GLN A 503 19.80 22.63 30.64
CA GLN A 503 19.51 23.91 31.32
C GLN A 503 18.64 23.74 32.57
N LYS A 504 17.64 22.87 32.52
CA LYS A 504 16.78 22.57 33.67
C LYS A 504 17.55 21.85 34.79
N SER A 505 18.42 20.90 34.43
CA SER A 505 19.31 20.19 35.37
C SER A 505 20.27 21.15 36.07
N ASP A 506 20.90 22.07 35.35
CA ASP A 506 21.81 23.07 35.92
C ASP A 506 21.08 24.09 36.81
N THR A 507 19.86 24.49 36.42
CA THR A 507 19.01 25.38 37.25
C THR A 507 18.62 24.69 38.55
N PHE A 508 18.26 23.40 38.50
CA PHE A 508 17.91 22.62 39.67
C PHE A 508 19.12 22.40 40.60
N LYS A 509 20.30 22.10 40.04
CA LYS A 509 21.56 22.01 40.80
C LYS A 509 21.90 23.33 41.50
N LYS A 510 21.76 24.47 40.81
CA LYS A 510 21.97 25.81 41.40
C LYS A 510 20.98 26.09 42.53
N GLN A 511 19.70 25.74 42.37
CA GLN A 511 18.70 25.87 43.43
C GLN A 511 19.04 24.98 44.64
N LEU A 512 19.43 23.72 44.43
CA LEU A 512 19.86 22.80 45.50
C LEU A 512 21.09 23.32 46.26
N VAL A 513 22.08 23.89 45.57
CA VAL A 513 23.23 24.53 46.21
C VAL A 513 22.79 25.72 47.05
N SER A 514 21.91 26.58 46.53
CA SER A 514 21.40 27.74 47.28
C SER A 514 20.57 27.35 48.52
N ILE A 515 19.81 26.24 48.46
CA ILE A 515 19.07 25.71 49.62
C ILE A 515 20.04 25.21 50.68
N LYS A 516 21.06 24.44 50.29
CA LYS A 516 22.10 23.96 51.20
C LYS A 516 22.88 25.11 51.84
N GLU A 517 23.22 26.15 51.08
CA GLU A 517 23.87 27.35 51.61
C GLU A 517 22.97 28.11 52.60
N ALA A 518 21.66 28.20 52.33
CA ALA A 518 20.70 28.82 53.24
C ALA A 518 20.47 28.01 54.53
N GLU A 519 20.55 26.68 54.48
CA GLU A 519 20.51 25.80 55.66
C GLU A 519 21.78 25.98 56.52
N VAL A 520 22.97 26.05 55.90
CA VAL A 520 24.23 26.30 56.60
C VAL A 520 24.27 27.68 57.27
N MET A 521 23.67 28.70 56.67
CA MET A 521 23.56 30.03 57.29
C MET A 521 22.57 30.09 58.47
N LYS A 522 21.60 29.17 58.56
CA LYS A 522 20.69 29.08 59.73
C LYS A 522 21.31 28.34 60.92
N GLU A 523 22.36 27.54 60.71
CA GLU A 523 23.08 26.82 61.78
C GLU A 523 24.28 27.59 62.35
N SER A 524 24.52 28.82 61.91
CA SER A 524 25.60 29.66 62.46
C SER A 524 25.19 30.30 63.80
N PRO A 525 25.82 29.98 64.95
CA PRO A 525 25.43 30.53 66.24
C PRO A 525 25.88 31.98 66.37
N SER A 526 24.96 32.86 66.76
CA SER A 526 25.22 34.27 67.06
C SER A 526 26.18 34.41 68.26
N MET A 527 27.48 34.52 68.00
CA MET A 527 28.46 35.02 68.97
C MET A 527 28.49 36.55 68.91
N GLY A 528 27.49 37.18 69.52
CA GLY A 528 27.44 38.61 69.82
C GLY A 528 27.89 38.84 71.26
N GLY A 529 29.03 39.52 71.42
CA GLY A 529 29.81 39.60 72.65
C GLY A 529 29.20 40.42 73.80
N LYS A 530 29.65 40.08 75.00
CA LYS A 530 29.60 40.93 76.20
C LYS A 530 30.69 42.01 76.12
N GLN A 531 30.30 43.27 76.34
CA GLN A 531 31.04 44.41 76.90
C GLN A 531 29.96 45.47 77.18
N ASN A 532 29.77 46.08 78.36
CA ASN A 532 30.54 46.27 79.58
C ASN A 532 29.63 46.10 80.81
#